data_AF-A0A2M7LL85-F1
#
_entry.id   AF-A0A2M7LL85-F1
#
_cell.length_a   1.000
_cell.length_b   1.000
_cell.length_c   1.000
_cell.angle_alpha   90.00
_cell.angle_beta   90.00
_cell.angle_gamma   90.00
#
_symmetry.space_group_name_H-M   'P 1'
#
loop_
_entity.id
_entity.type
_entity.pdbx_description
1 polymer ?
#
loop_
_entity_poly.entity_id
_entity_poly.type
_entity_poly.pdbx_seq_one_letter_code
_entity_poly.pdbx_strand_id
1 'polypeptide(L)' 'MKKALFLVLIFILFYTRFVNSGWGLPYPMHPDERNMAVAVQNLNCNFKFQISNFKLSECLNPHFFAYGQFPLYIAYG' A
#
# COMPACT_ATOMS: atom_id res chain seq x y z
N MET A 1 -1.34 -37.84 -1.81
CA MET A 1 -1.38 -37.30 -0.43
C MET A 1 -0.73 -35.92 -0.31
N LYS A 2 0.55 -35.72 -0.69
CA LYS A 2 1.23 -34.41 -0.59
C LYS A 2 0.52 -33.25 -1.31
N LYS A 3 -0.01 -33.48 -2.52
CA LYS A 3 -0.74 -32.45 -3.30
C LYS A 3 -2.01 -31.95 -2.58
N ALA A 4 -2.77 -32.86 -1.99
CA ALA A 4 -3.96 -32.51 -1.21
C ALA A 4 -3.60 -31.71 0.03
N LEU A 5 -2.51 -32.08 0.72
CA LEU A 5 -1.99 -31.31 1.85
C LEU A 5 -1.61 -29.88 1.43
N PHE A 6 -0.90 -29.70 0.31
CA PHE A 6 -0.55 -28.36 -0.20
C PHE A 6 -1.79 -27.52 -0.55
N LEU A 7 -2.81 -28.12 -1.16
CA LEU A 7 -4.06 -27.41 -1.45
C LEU A 7 -4.77 -26.95 -0.17
N VAL A 8 -4.82 -27.81 0.85
CA VAL A 8 -5.38 -27.45 2.16
C VAL A 8 -4.58 -26.32 2.81
N LEU A 9 -3.25 -26.36 2.75
CA LEU A 9 -2.40 -25.30 3.29
C LEU A 9 -2.59 -23.96 2.58
N ILE A 10 -2.70 -23.97 1.24
CA ILE A 10 -2.99 -22.76 0.45
C ILE A 10 -4.36 -22.20 0.83
N PHE A 11 -5.37 -23.06 0.97
CA PHE A 11 -6.71 -22.64 1.39
C PHE A 11 -6.70 -22.02 2.78
N ILE A 12 -6.02 -22.65 3.75
CA ILE A 12 -5.89 -22.12 5.12
C ILE A 12 -5.16 -20.78 5.10
N LEU A 13 -4.06 -20.65 4.36
CA LEU A 13 -3.30 -19.41 4.21
C LEU A 13 -4.17 -18.26 3.67
N PHE A 14 -4.97 -18.55 2.65
CA PHE A 14 -5.88 -17.56 2.08
C PHE A 14 -6.95 -17.17 3.11
N TYR A 15 -7.61 -18.16 3.71
CA TYR A 15 -8.66 -17.91 4.70
C TYR A 15 -8.16 -17.06 5.88
N THR A 16 -7.01 -17.41 6.48
CA THR A 16 -6.48 -16.69 7.65
C THR A 16 -6.04 -15.27 7.33
N ARG A 17 -5.70 -14.97 6.06
CA ARG A 17 -5.30 -13.62 5.66
C ARG A 17 -6.49 -12.68 5.45
N PHE A 18 -7.63 -13.20 4.98
CA PHE A 18 -8.79 -12.39 4.61
C PHE A 18 -9.93 -12.42 5.64
N VAL A 19 -9.95 -13.42 6.53
CA VAL A 19 -10.94 -13.47 7.61
C VAL A 19 -10.82 -12.23 8.48
N ASN A 20 -11.95 -11.60 8.79
CA ASN A 20 -12.03 -10.39 9.61
C ASN A 20 -11.27 -9.16 9.05
N SER A 21 -11.09 -9.05 7.72
CA SER A 21 -10.49 -7.86 7.11
C SER A 21 -11.28 -6.55 7.37
N GLY A 22 -12.54 -6.65 7.81
CA GLY A 22 -13.39 -5.51 8.17
C GLY A 22 -13.39 -5.15 9.66
N TRP A 23 -12.42 -5.64 10.45
CA TRP A 23 -12.35 -5.44 11.91
C TRP A 23 -12.34 -3.96 12.36
N GLY A 24 -12.00 -3.03 11.46
CA GLY A 24 -12.00 -1.59 11.73
C GLY A 24 -13.38 -0.92 11.65
N LEU A 25 -14.41 -1.58 11.11
CA LEU A 25 -15.72 -0.94 10.88
C LEU A 25 -16.35 -0.37 12.18
N PRO A 26 -16.97 0.82 12.14
CA PRO A 26 -17.32 1.60 10.94
C PRO A 26 -16.19 2.51 10.42
N TYR A 27 -15.05 2.60 11.11
CA TYR A 27 -13.91 3.43 10.71
C TYR A 27 -12.97 2.60 9.84
N PRO A 28 -13.03 2.73 8.50
CA PRO A 28 -12.52 1.71 7.59
C PRO A 28 -10.99 1.51 7.61
N MET A 29 -10.24 2.38 8.27
CA MET A 29 -8.77 2.34 8.29
C MET A 29 -8.22 2.52 9.70
N HIS A 30 -7.26 1.67 10.06
CA HIS A 30 -6.39 1.93 11.20
C HIS A 30 -5.58 3.22 10.97
N PRO A 31 -5.12 3.95 12.02
CA PRO A 31 -4.35 5.17 11.86
C PRO A 31 -3.17 5.03 10.88
N ASP A 32 -2.44 3.91 10.92
CA ASP A 32 -1.29 3.68 10.03
C ASP A 32 -1.71 3.39 8.59
N GLU A 33 -2.81 2.65 8.38
CA GLU A 33 -3.39 2.42 7.05
C GLU A 33 -3.86 3.72 6.42
N ARG A 34 -4.49 4.58 7.23
CA ARG A 34 -4.89 5.92 6.79
C ARG A 34 -3.67 6.77 6.44
N ASN A 35 -2.61 6.72 7.24
CA ASN A 35 -1.38 7.47 6.96
C ASN A 35 -0.72 6.99 5.67
N MET A 36 -0.70 5.68 5.41
CA MET A 36 -0.24 5.13 4.14
C MET A 36 -1.10 5.60 2.97
N ALA A 37 -2.43 5.55 3.08
CA ALA A 37 -3.35 6.00 2.04
C ALA A 37 -3.18 7.51 1.73
N VAL A 38 -3.06 8.34 2.78
CA VAL A 38 -2.82 9.77 2.64
C VAL A 38 -1.45 10.04 2.02
N ALA A 39 -0.41 9.31 2.43
CA ALA A 39 0.93 9.43 1.86
C ALA A 39 0.94 9.16 0.35
N VAL A 40 0.26 8.08 -0.10
CA VAL A 40 0.12 7.75 -1.53
C VAL A 40 -0.68 8.82 -2.28
N GLN A 41 -1.79 9.30 -1.72
CA GLN A 41 -2.62 10.34 -2.35
C GLN A 41 -1.90 11.70 -2.48
N ASN A 42 -0.94 11.96 -1.59
CA ASN A 42 -0.16 13.21 -1.62
C ASN A 42 1.03 13.15 -2.58
N LEU A 43 1.41 11.96 -3.07
CA LEU A 43 2.34 11.86 -4.19
C LEU A 43 1.67 12.54 -5.39
N ASN A 44 2.28 13.60 -5.91
CA ASN A 44 1.73 14.34 -7.04
C ASN A 44 2.87 14.92 -7.88
N CYS A 45 3.30 14.16 -8.86
CA CYS A 45 4.20 14.65 -9.89
C CYS A 45 3.39 15.18 -11.05
N ASN A 46 3.12 16.49 -11.03
CA ASN A 46 2.58 17.16 -12.20
C ASN A 46 3.68 17.24 -13.27
N PHE A 47 3.70 16.28 -14.21
CA PHE A 47 4.61 16.24 -15.34
C PHE A 47 4.28 17.35 -16.35
N LYS A 48 4.36 18.62 -15.93
CA LYS A 48 4.46 19.72 -16.87
C LYS A 48 5.86 19.65 -17.46
N PHE A 49 5.94 19.61 -18.79
CA PHE A 49 7.14 19.49 -19.61
C PHE A 49 8.03 20.74 -19.50
N GLN A 50 8.43 21.10 -18.28
CA GLN A 50 9.28 22.22 -17.97
C GLN A 50 10.58 21.66 -17.39
N ILE A 51 11.46 21.28 -18.31
CA ILE A 51 12.74 20.59 -18.12
C ILE A 51 13.71 21.35 -17.20
N SER A 52 13.46 22.62 -16.87
CA SER A 52 14.41 23.45 -16.13
C SER A 52 14.39 23.29 -14.60
N ASN A 53 13.35 22.74 -13.97
CA ASN A 53 13.25 22.67 -12.49
C ASN A 53 12.48 21.45 -11.94
N PHE A 54 12.45 20.31 -12.63
CA PHE A 54 11.76 19.12 -12.13
C PHE A 54 12.56 18.44 -11.01
N LYS A 55 12.10 18.57 -9.76
CA LYS A 55 12.67 17.89 -8.59
C LYS A 55 11.81 16.69 -8.20
N LEU A 56 12.23 15.50 -8.64
CA LEU A 56 11.56 14.25 -8.33
C LEU A 56 11.46 13.99 -6.81
N SER A 57 12.45 14.44 -6.04
CA SER A 57 12.49 14.28 -4.58
C SER A 57 11.46 15.12 -3.83
N GLU A 58 10.85 16.13 -4.47
CA GLU A 58 9.79 16.94 -3.87
C GLU A 58 8.41 16.35 -4.20
N CYS A 59 8.21 15.78 -5.39
CA CYS A 59 6.91 15.27 -5.82
C CYS A 59 6.65 13.79 -5.48
N LEU A 60 7.71 12.97 -5.40
CA LEU A 60 7.62 11.56 -4.98
C LEU A 60 8.02 11.36 -3.51
N ASN A 61 7.84 12.36 -2.64
CA ASN A 61 8.10 12.18 -1.22
C ASN A 61 6.80 11.85 -0.47
N PRO A 62 6.61 10.63 0.05
CA PRO A 62 5.39 10.25 0.76
C PRO A 62 5.29 10.87 2.16
N HIS A 63 6.36 11.48 2.68
CA HIS A 63 6.45 12.04 4.03
C HIS A 63 6.04 11.08 5.17
N PHE A 64 6.04 9.77 4.89
CA PHE A 64 5.64 8.71 5.81
C PHE A 64 6.60 7.52 5.67
N PHE A 65 7.45 7.26 6.67
CA PHE A 65 8.64 6.39 6.54
C PHE A 65 8.60 5.06 7.33
N ALA A 66 7.52 4.78 8.06
CA ALA A 66 7.53 3.74 9.09
C ALA A 66 7.41 2.27 8.58
N TYR A 67 7.08 2.03 7.30
CA TYR A 67 6.71 0.67 6.80
C TYR A 67 7.46 0.23 5.53
N GLY A 68 8.59 0.87 5.21
CA GLY A 68 9.26 0.67 3.93
C GLY A 68 8.57 1.45 2.81
N GLN A 69 9.36 2.14 2.00
CA GLN A 69 8.84 3.13 1.05
C GLN A 69 8.37 2.52 -0.27
N PHE A 70 9.04 1.44 -0.70
CA PHE A 70 8.82 0.85 -2.01
C PHE A 70 7.34 0.44 -2.28
N PRO A 71 6.63 -0.21 -1.34
CA PRO A 71 5.23 -0.58 -1.54
C PRO A 71 4.29 0.61 -1.78
N LEU A 72 4.58 1.79 -1.21
CA LEU A 72 3.76 3.00 -1.39
C LEU A 72 3.76 3.45 -2.84
N TYR A 73 4.91 3.34 -3.53
CA TYR A 73 5.02 3.70 -4.94
C TYR A 73 4.36 2.68 -5.88
N ILE A 74 4.18 1.42 -5.46
CA ILE A 74 3.38 0.44 -6.23
C ILE A 74 1.90 0.84 -6.24
N ALA A 75 1.43 1.46 -5.15
CA ALA A 75 0.07 1.97 -5.04
C ALA A 75 -0.13 3.33 -5.74
N TYR A 76 0.95 4.02 -6.12
CA TYR A 76 0.91 5.29 -6.83
C TYR A 76 0.68 5.05 -8.34
N GLY A 77 -0.41 5.56 -8.89
CA GLY A 77 -0.82 5.38 -10.29
C GLY A 77 -1.58 6.58 -10.83
#